data_AF-A0A7S4KBL6-F1
#
_entry.id   AF-A0A7S4KBL6-F1
#
_cell.length_a   1.000
_cell.length_b   1.000
_cell.length_c   1.000
_cell.angle_alpha   90.00
_cell.angle_beta   90.00
_cell.angle_gamma   90.00
#
_symmetry.space_group_name_H-M   'P 1'
#
loop_
_entity.id
_entity.type
_entity.pdbx_description
1 polymer ?
#
loop_
_entity_poly.entity_id
_entity_poly.type
_entity_poly.pdbx_seq_one_letter_code
_entity_poly.pdbx_strand_id
1 'polypeptide(L)'
;VAVREKAMMFVTELCGQKAKLLKKKHMIPMILQATFTLASEGGEEEDEDADEEPVFKFGTVALDVLSQQLSSRVIVPQVMSHVMANVSSPDKFKRRGALYILGVCAEGCSESYVEQLDTILPWLLQGLGDQEKVVKE
;
A
#
# COMPACT_ATOMS: atom_id res chain seq x y z
N VAL A 1 -2.10 16.87 -11.32
CA VAL A 1 -1.96 15.40 -11.19
C VAL A 1 -0.65 14.87 -11.81
N ALA A 2 -0.22 15.33 -13.00
CA ALA A 2 0.98 14.81 -13.70
C ALA A 2 2.32 14.71 -12.92
N VAL A 3 2.68 15.65 -12.04
CA VAL A 3 4.02 15.62 -11.38
C VAL A 3 4.15 14.45 -10.39
N ARG A 4 3.11 14.20 -9.59
CA ARG A 4 3.11 13.12 -8.58
C ARG A 4 3.16 11.76 -9.25
N GLU A 5 2.35 11.58 -10.30
CA GLU A 5 2.34 10.38 -11.15
C GLU A 5 3.73 10.12 -11.73
N LYS A 6 4.35 11.09 -12.43
CA LYS A 6 5.68 10.91 -13.04
C LYS A 6 6.77 10.64 -11.99
N ALA A 7 6.69 11.28 -10.83
CA ALA A 7 7.60 10.98 -9.72
C ALA A 7 7.43 9.55 -9.23
N MET A 8 6.20 9.06 -9.05
CA MET A 8 5.96 7.68 -8.64
C MET A 8 6.36 6.68 -9.70
N MET A 9 6.14 6.93 -11.00
CA MET A 9 6.64 6.08 -12.08
C MET A 9 8.17 5.93 -12.01
N PHE A 10 8.89 7.03 -11.78
CA PHE A 10 10.35 6.99 -11.61
C PHE A 10 10.77 6.17 -10.38
N VAL A 11 10.07 6.35 -9.24
CA VAL A 11 10.31 5.56 -8.02
C VAL A 11 10.06 4.07 -8.26
N THR A 12 8.96 3.71 -8.92
CA THR A 12 8.61 2.33 -9.29
C THR A 12 9.70 1.70 -10.14
N GLU A 13 10.20 2.41 -11.16
CA GLU A 13 11.29 1.92 -12.01
C GLU A 13 12.58 1.66 -11.20
N LEU A 14 12.93 2.57 -10.28
CA LEU A 14 14.08 2.37 -9.39
C LEU A 14 13.87 1.19 -8.44
N CYS A 15 12.65 0.96 -7.96
CA CYS A 15 12.32 -0.21 -7.14
C CYS A 15 12.58 -1.50 -7.95
N GLY A 16 12.10 -1.57 -9.19
CA GLY A 16 12.29 -2.74 -10.05
C GLY A 16 13.75 -3.01 -10.40
N GLN A 17 14.51 -1.98 -10.76
CA GLN A 17 15.88 -2.16 -11.23
C GLN A 17 16.93 -2.20 -10.11
N LYS A 18 16.68 -1.52 -8.99
CA LYS A 18 17.70 -1.18 -7.99
C LYS A 18 17.25 -1.40 -6.54
N ALA A 19 16.23 -2.22 -6.25
CA ALA A 19 15.74 -2.52 -4.89
C ALA A 19 16.86 -2.80 -3.86
N LYS A 20 17.85 -3.63 -4.21
CA LYS A 20 18.97 -3.96 -3.31
C LYS A 20 19.83 -2.74 -2.95
N LEU A 21 20.04 -1.82 -3.91
CA LEU A 21 20.75 -0.58 -3.68
C LEU A 21 19.93 0.40 -2.83
N LEU A 22 18.63 0.51 -3.08
CA LEU A 22 17.70 1.32 -2.28
C LEU A 22 17.68 0.83 -0.82
N LYS A 23 17.67 -0.49 -0.61
CA LYS A 23 17.83 -1.10 0.72
C LYS A 23 19.16 -0.73 1.36
N LYS A 24 20.28 -0.86 0.64
CA LYS A 24 21.62 -0.49 1.14
C LYS A 24 21.73 0.99 1.49
N LYS A 25 20.99 1.86 0.79
CA LYS A 25 20.93 3.30 1.05
C LYS A 25 19.85 3.70 2.07
N HIS A 26 19.18 2.72 2.70
CA HIS A 26 18.13 2.96 3.69
C HIS A 26 16.94 3.78 3.17
N MET A 27 16.63 3.68 1.88
CA MET A 27 15.54 4.45 1.25
C MET A 27 14.17 3.74 1.32
N ILE A 28 14.15 2.43 1.61
CA ILE A 28 12.91 1.63 1.63
C ILE A 28 11.85 2.21 2.58
N PRO A 29 12.15 2.60 3.83
CA PRO A 29 11.13 3.15 4.72
C PRO A 29 10.46 4.42 4.17
N MET A 30 11.25 5.29 3.54
CA MET A 30 10.74 6.54 2.94
C MET A 30 9.83 6.24 1.74
N ILE A 31 10.20 5.29 0.89
CA ILE A 31 9.39 4.87 -0.25
C ILE A 31 8.08 4.27 0.25
N LEU A 32 8.15 3.32 1.20
CA LEU A 32 6.96 2.70 1.79
C LEU A 32 6.04 3.76 2.41
N GLN A 33 6.57 4.70 3.18
CA GLN A 33 5.77 5.79 3.76
C GLN A 33 5.06 6.63 2.69
N ALA A 34 5.71 6.91 1.56
CA ALA A 34 5.08 7.61 0.46
C ALA A 34 3.94 6.78 -0.16
N THR A 35 4.16 5.48 -0.41
CA THR A 35 3.12 4.58 -0.92
C THR A 35 1.93 4.46 0.04
N PHE A 36 2.18 4.41 1.35
CA PHE A 36 1.15 4.30 2.37
C PHE A 36 0.33 5.59 2.51
N THR A 37 1.00 6.73 2.42
CA THR A 37 0.34 8.04 2.41
C THR A 37 -0.59 8.14 1.22
N LEU A 38 -0.08 7.84 0.01
CA LEU A 38 -0.87 7.85 -1.21
C LEU A 38 -2.08 6.91 -1.13
N ALA A 39 -1.87 5.68 -0.67
CA ALA A 39 -2.92 4.70 -0.48
C ALA A 39 -3.94 5.10 0.61
N SER A 40 -3.67 6.13 1.43
CA SER A 40 -4.60 6.63 2.45
C SER A 40 -5.19 8.00 2.12
N GLU A 41 -4.84 8.57 0.97
CA GLU A 41 -5.42 9.84 0.51
C GLU A 41 -6.86 9.63 0.03
N GLY A 42 -7.67 10.68 0.20
CA GLY A 42 -9.03 10.76 -0.32
C GLY A 42 -9.16 11.87 -1.36
N GLY A 43 -10.32 11.91 -2.03
CA GLY A 43 -10.71 13.01 -2.92
C GLY A 43 -10.46 12.79 -4.41
N GLU A 44 -9.62 11.83 -4.81
CA GLU A 44 -9.43 11.48 -6.24
C GLU A 44 -10.43 10.42 -6.74
N GLU A 45 -11.05 9.65 -5.83
CA GLU A 45 -11.99 8.56 -6.14
C GLU A 45 -13.48 8.98 -6.06
N GLU A 46 -13.77 10.17 -5.53
CA GLU A 46 -15.16 10.66 -5.36
C GLU A 46 -15.68 11.40 -6.60
N ASP A 47 -14.82 11.62 -7.61
CA ASP A 47 -15.19 12.19 -8.91
C ASP A 47 -15.40 11.04 -9.91
N GLU A 48 -16.63 10.51 -9.98
CA GLU A 48 -17.00 9.41 -10.89
C GLU A 48 -16.82 9.75 -12.38
N ASP A 49 -16.64 11.04 -12.71
CA ASP A 49 -16.41 11.58 -14.06
C ASP A 49 -14.91 11.83 -14.37
N ALA A 50 -13.99 11.49 -13.47
CA ALA A 50 -12.56 11.62 -13.72
C ALA A 50 -12.03 10.48 -14.60
N ASP A 51 -11.71 10.79 -15.87
CA ASP A 51 -10.97 9.89 -16.77
C ASP A 51 -9.52 9.61 -16.31
N GLU A 52 -9.05 10.27 -15.25
CA GLU A 52 -7.69 10.11 -14.71
C GLU A 52 -7.63 9.01 -13.64
N GLU A 53 -6.74 8.05 -13.87
CA GLU A 53 -6.43 6.99 -12.90
C GLU A 53 -5.92 7.64 -11.59
N PRO A 54 -6.50 7.30 -10.41
CA PRO A 54 -6.09 7.91 -9.16
C PRO A 54 -4.59 7.70 -8.85
N VAL A 55 -3.93 8.73 -8.32
CA VAL A 55 -2.48 8.75 -8.03
C VAL A 55 -2.09 7.64 -7.06
N PHE A 56 -2.99 7.25 -6.15
CA PHE A 56 -2.71 6.18 -5.20
C PHE A 56 -2.41 4.83 -5.88
N LYS A 57 -3.01 4.54 -7.04
CA LYS A 57 -2.75 3.30 -7.79
C LYS A 57 -1.31 3.22 -8.27
N PHE A 58 -0.69 4.35 -8.65
CA PHE A 58 0.73 4.37 -9.02
C PHE A 58 1.64 4.13 -7.81
N GLY A 59 1.25 4.65 -6.64
CA GLY A 59 1.96 4.42 -5.39
C GLY A 59 2.03 2.94 -5.02
N THR A 60 0.95 2.20 -5.25
CA THR A 60 0.89 0.79 -4.90
C THR A 60 1.60 -0.13 -5.87
N VAL A 61 1.80 0.26 -7.13
CA VAL A 61 2.70 -0.47 -8.05
C VAL A 61 4.14 -0.48 -7.51
N ALA A 62 4.64 0.63 -6.96
CA ALA A 62 5.98 0.65 -6.35
C ALA A 62 6.09 -0.32 -5.17
N LEU A 63 5.03 -0.39 -4.35
CA LEU A 63 4.96 -1.30 -3.20
C LEU A 63 4.95 -2.76 -3.64
N ASP A 64 4.12 -3.12 -4.62
CA ASP A 64 4.07 -4.47 -5.18
C ASP A 64 5.45 -4.89 -5.71
N VAL A 65 6.07 -4.05 -6.53
CA VAL A 65 7.42 -4.29 -7.06
C VAL A 65 8.44 -4.50 -5.94
N LEU A 66 8.42 -3.67 -4.88
CA LEU A 66 9.31 -3.88 -3.74
C LEU A 66 9.03 -5.18 -3.00
N SER A 67 7.76 -5.58 -2.88
CA SER A 67 7.36 -6.83 -2.22
C SER A 67 7.88 -8.07 -2.96
N GLN A 68 8.00 -7.99 -4.28
CA GLN A 68 8.57 -9.05 -5.11
C GLN A 68 10.11 -9.02 -5.15
N GLN A 69 10.71 -7.83 -5.09
CA GLN A 69 12.16 -7.67 -5.21
C GLN A 69 12.94 -7.86 -3.90
N LEU A 70 12.29 -7.68 -2.75
CA LEU A 70 12.90 -7.76 -1.42
C LEU A 70 12.28 -8.89 -0.61
N SER A 71 13.03 -9.41 0.35
CA SER A 71 12.49 -10.37 1.32
C SER A 71 11.31 -9.75 2.07
N SER A 72 10.22 -10.52 2.17
CA SER A 72 9.03 -10.21 2.97
C SER A 72 9.36 -9.74 4.39
N ARG A 73 10.43 -10.26 5.01
CA ARG A 73 10.91 -9.84 6.35
C ARG A 73 11.30 -8.35 6.43
N VAL A 74 11.55 -7.69 5.31
CA VAL A 74 11.83 -6.24 5.24
C VAL A 74 10.53 -5.44 5.12
N ILE A 75 9.58 -5.94 4.32
CA ILE A 75 8.38 -5.22 3.93
C ILE A 75 7.25 -5.40 4.96
N VAL A 76 7.00 -6.65 5.36
CA VAL A 76 5.86 -7.04 6.20
C VAL A 76 5.81 -6.29 7.53
N PRO A 77 6.91 -6.09 8.29
CA PRO A 77 6.83 -5.35 9.55
C PRO A 77 6.32 -3.91 9.36
N GLN A 78 6.71 -3.25 8.26
CA GLN A 78 6.27 -1.88 7.95
C GLN A 78 4.80 -1.85 7.54
N VAL A 79 4.38 -2.82 6.72
CA VAL A 79 2.97 -2.99 6.32
C VAL A 79 2.11 -3.25 7.56
N MET A 80 2.45 -4.23 8.39
CA MET A 80 1.68 -4.57 9.59
C MET A 80 1.57 -3.38 10.55
N SER A 81 2.66 -2.62 10.76
CA SER A 81 2.64 -1.41 11.58
C SER A 81 1.71 -0.34 11.01
N HIS A 82 1.74 -0.11 9.70
CA HIS A 82 0.85 0.85 9.05
C HIS A 82 -0.61 0.42 9.14
N VAL A 83 -0.91 -0.84 8.87
CA VAL A 83 -2.25 -1.40 8.90
C VAL A 83 -2.83 -1.32 10.31
N MET A 84 -2.08 -1.77 11.32
CA MET A 84 -2.52 -1.72 12.71
C MET A 84 -2.88 -0.30 13.17
N ALA A 85 -2.14 0.71 12.70
CA ALA A 85 -2.41 2.11 13.03
C ALA A 85 -3.66 2.69 12.35
N ASN A 86 -4.11 2.12 11.24
CA ASN A 86 -5.10 2.74 10.36
C ASN A 86 -6.38 1.92 10.14
N VAL A 87 -6.36 0.60 10.36
CA VAL A 87 -7.50 -0.30 10.08
C VAL A 87 -8.77 0.04 10.86
N SER A 88 -8.64 0.67 12.03
CA SER A 88 -9.76 1.15 12.85
C SER A 88 -9.83 2.67 12.94
N SER A 89 -9.20 3.38 11.99
CA SER A 89 -9.23 4.84 11.94
C SER A 89 -10.66 5.37 11.74
N PRO A 90 -11.02 6.50 12.37
CA PRO A 90 -12.29 7.17 12.07
C PRO A 90 -12.35 7.67 10.61
N ASP A 91 -11.19 7.93 10.00
CA ASP A 91 -11.05 8.31 8.60
C ASP A 91 -11.16 7.07 7.69
N LYS A 92 -12.17 7.07 6.82
CA LYS A 92 -12.48 5.98 5.87
C LYS A 92 -11.34 5.72 4.88
N PHE A 93 -10.63 6.75 4.42
CA PHE A 93 -9.57 6.57 3.43
C PHE A 93 -8.33 5.92 4.02
N LYS A 94 -8.05 6.17 5.31
CA LYS A 94 -7.01 5.45 6.05
C LYS A 94 -7.36 3.97 6.26
N ARG A 95 -8.63 3.66 6.55
CA ARG A 95 -9.08 2.25 6.65
C ARG A 95 -8.94 1.54 5.32
N ARG A 96 -9.46 2.12 4.23
CA ARG A 96 -9.27 1.61 2.86
C ARG A 96 -7.78 1.40 2.57
N GLY A 97 -6.95 2.41 2.80
CA GLY A 97 -5.53 2.36 2.50
C GLY A 97 -4.81 1.21 3.20
N ALA A 98 -5.09 1.03 4.50
CA ALA A 98 -4.58 -0.09 5.27
C ALA A 98 -4.91 -1.44 4.61
N LEU A 99 -6.17 -1.66 4.26
CA LEU A 99 -6.62 -2.92 3.65
C LEU A 99 -6.08 -3.10 2.22
N TYR A 100 -6.03 -2.01 1.46
CA TYR A 100 -5.51 -2.01 0.09
C TYR A 100 -4.03 -2.40 0.06
N ILE A 101 -3.22 -1.85 0.97
CA ILE A 101 -1.79 -2.18 1.12
C ILE A 101 -1.59 -3.67 1.44
N LEU A 102 -2.45 -4.27 2.28
CA LEU A 102 -2.41 -5.72 2.54
C LEU A 102 -2.63 -6.51 1.25
N GLY A 103 -3.64 -6.15 0.46
CA GLY A 103 -3.92 -6.80 -0.82
C GLY A 103 -2.75 -6.71 -1.80
N VAL A 104 -2.19 -5.52 -1.95
CA VAL A 104 -1.07 -5.22 -2.86
C VAL A 104 0.18 -6.06 -2.54
N CYS A 105 0.47 -6.28 -1.26
CA CYS A 105 1.65 -7.04 -0.85
C CYS A 105 1.43 -8.56 -0.80
N ALA A 106 0.21 -9.05 -0.99
CA ALA A 106 -0.14 -10.44 -0.71
C ALA A 106 0.68 -11.44 -1.54
N GLU A 107 0.91 -11.15 -2.82
CA GLU A 107 1.70 -12.03 -3.69
C GLU A 107 3.16 -12.13 -3.24
N GLY A 108 3.86 -10.99 -3.17
CA GLY A 108 5.28 -10.94 -2.81
C GLY A 108 5.58 -11.25 -1.34
N CYS A 109 4.59 -11.17 -0.45
CA CYS A 109 4.74 -11.41 0.99
C CYS A 109 4.01 -12.66 1.52
N SER A 110 3.46 -13.50 0.64
CA SER A 110 2.62 -14.66 0.99
C SER A 110 3.20 -15.54 2.10
N GLU A 111 4.48 -15.92 2.03
CA GLU A 111 5.15 -16.76 3.05
C GLU A 111 5.05 -16.17 4.46
N SER A 112 5.29 -14.85 4.60
CA SER A 112 5.23 -14.18 5.90
C SER A 112 3.81 -13.82 6.33
N TYR A 113 2.89 -13.66 5.38
CA TYR A 113 1.47 -13.44 5.70
C TYR A 113 0.81 -14.68 6.30
N VAL A 114 1.22 -15.87 5.90
CA VAL A 114 0.75 -17.12 6.53
C VAL A 114 1.04 -17.12 8.03
N GLU A 115 2.22 -16.65 8.44
CA GLU A 115 2.60 -16.55 9.86
C GLU A 115 1.80 -15.48 10.64
N GLN A 116 1.16 -14.54 9.94
CA GLN A 116 0.40 -13.42 10.52
C GLN A 116 -1.11 -13.55 10.29
N LEU A 117 -1.57 -14.70 9.78
CA LEU A 117 -2.91 -14.85 9.24
C LEU A 117 -4.00 -14.61 10.30
N ASP A 118 -3.78 -15.06 11.53
CA ASP A 118 -4.69 -14.84 12.66
C ASP A 118 -4.90 -13.35 12.99
N THR A 119 -3.98 -12.48 12.57
CA THR A 119 -4.08 -11.03 12.70
C THR A 119 -4.68 -10.40 11.45
N ILE A 120 -4.25 -10.84 10.26
CA ILE A 120 -4.66 -10.25 8.97
C ILE A 120 -6.12 -10.56 8.64
N LEU A 121 -6.57 -11.82 8.84
CA LEU A 121 -7.94 -12.23 8.48
C LEU A 121 -9.02 -11.40 9.18
N PRO A 122 -8.97 -11.18 10.52
CA PRO A 122 -9.95 -10.33 11.19
C PRO A 122 -10.02 -8.91 10.62
N TRP A 123 -8.89 -8.32 10.24
CA TRP A 123 -8.85 -6.99 9.63
C TRP A 123 -9.52 -6.96 8.26
N LEU A 124 -9.26 -7.96 7.42
CA LEU A 124 -9.92 -8.08 6.11
C LEU A 124 -11.43 -8.28 6.25
N LEU A 125 -11.86 -9.16 7.16
CA LEU A 125 -13.28 -9.41 7.44
C LEU A 125 -13.99 -8.16 7.99
N GLN A 126 -13.32 -7.39 8.84
CA GLN A 126 -13.80 -6.09 9.30
C GLN A 126 -14.00 -5.12 8.13
N GLY A 127 -13.03 -5.05 7.22
CA GLY A 127 -13.11 -4.21 6.02
C GLY A 127 -14.26 -4.56 5.08
N LEU A 128 -14.46 -5.86 4.83
CA LEU A 128 -15.58 -6.36 4.02
C LEU A 128 -16.95 -6.01 4.61
N GLY A 129 -17.03 -5.81 5.94
CA GLY A 129 -18.22 -5.39 6.67
C GLY A 129 -18.32 -3.89 6.94
N ASP A 130 -17.43 -3.05 6.39
CA ASP A 130 -17.39 -1.62 6.69
C ASP A 130 -18.68 -0.91 6.20
N GLN A 131 -19.05 0.18 6.86
CA GLN A 131 -20.24 0.95 6.47
C GLN A 131 -19.97 1.78 5.22
N GLU A 132 -18.75 2.29 5.07
CA GLU A 132 -18.36 3.15 3.96
C GLU A 132 -18.03 2.32 2.70
N LYS A 133 -18.64 2.67 1.57
CA LYS A 133 -18.46 1.98 0.28
C LYS A 133 -16.99 1.90 -0.13
N VAL A 134 -16.26 3.00 0.01
CA VAL A 134 -14.83 3.12 -0.34
C VAL A 134 -13.91 2.16 0.42
N VAL A 135 -14.34 1.58 1.54
CA VAL A 135 -13.55 0.60 2.29
C VAL A 135 -13.88 -0.85 1.89
N LYS A 136 -15.06 -1.07 1.31
CA LYS A 136 -15.57 -2.40 0.90
C LYS A 136 -15.13 -2.81 -0.51
N GLU A 137 -14.83 -1.84 -1.37
CA GLU A 137 -14.44 -2.02 -2.78
C GLU A 137 -12.93 -2.17 -2.94
#